data_AF-A0A8H8REC8-F1
#
_entry.id   AF-A0A8H8REC8-F1
#
_cell.length_a   1.000
_cell.length_b   1.000
_cell.length_c   1.000
_cell.angle_alpha   90.00
_cell.angle_beta   90.00
_cell.angle_gamma   90.00
#
_symmetry.space_group_name_H-M   'P 1'
#
loop_
_entity.id
_entity.type
_entity.pdbx_description
1 polymer ?
#
loop_
_entity_poly.entity_id
_entity_poly.type
_entity_poly.pdbx_seq_one_letter_code
_entity_poly.pdbx_strand_id
1 'polypeptide(L)'
;MTCEACKTIPPVVAEGYENKGSWGEVAGLKTYITGPPTATKALVALYVPPTSHSMPVSLSSPLLYDVFGPAPQTLQGADALSAALNALVLVPDFFKGVKMEFSWYADDLSEESKALKEAFSKFALDFPGFVPALKDVVAEGKGRWVGVEAWGAYGLCWGGKV
;
A
#
# COMPACT_ATOMS: atom_id res chain seq x y z
N MET A 1 17.68 22.56 -9.56
CA MET A 1 18.90 21.72 -9.44
C MET A 1 18.52 20.47 -8.66
N THR A 2 18.60 19.30 -9.28
CA THR A 2 18.42 18.02 -8.58
C THR A 2 19.64 17.75 -7.72
N CYS A 3 19.44 17.42 -6.43
CA CYS A 3 20.54 17.04 -5.55
C CYS A 3 21.16 15.70 -6.00
N GLU A 4 22.37 15.39 -5.55
CA GLU A 4 23.07 14.17 -5.96
C GLU A 4 22.26 12.91 -5.64
N ALA A 5 21.49 12.92 -4.55
CA ALA A 5 20.58 11.82 -4.20
C ALA A 5 19.43 11.62 -5.20
N CYS A 6 18.97 12.67 -5.89
CA CYS A 6 17.95 12.53 -6.94
C CYS A 6 18.51 11.83 -8.20
N LYS A 7 19.82 11.83 -8.42
CA LYS A 7 20.45 11.21 -9.59
C LYS A 7 20.66 9.71 -9.42
N THR A 8 20.60 9.20 -8.19
CA THR A 8 20.84 7.79 -7.85
C THR A 8 19.56 7.01 -7.59
N ILE A 9 18.39 7.62 -7.80
CA ILE A 9 17.10 6.95 -7.61
C ILE A 9 16.98 5.86 -8.69
N PRO A 10 16.86 4.58 -8.32
CA PRO A 10 16.70 3.53 -9.30
C PRO A 10 15.43 3.77 -10.13
N PRO A 11 15.48 3.62 -11.46
CA PRO A 11 14.32 3.83 -12.30
C PRO A 11 13.22 2.83 -11.95
N VAL A 12 11.96 3.30 -12.01
CA VAL A 12 10.79 2.42 -11.91
C VAL A 12 10.81 1.46 -13.09
N VAL A 13 10.58 0.17 -12.81
CA VAL A 13 10.53 -0.86 -13.85
C VAL A 13 9.07 -0.97 -14.27
N ALA A 14 8.75 -0.40 -15.42
CA ALA A 14 7.36 -0.26 -15.88
C ALA A 14 6.71 -1.61 -16.26
N GLU A 15 7.50 -2.55 -16.77
CA GLU A 15 7.03 -3.87 -17.23
C GLU A 15 7.98 -4.96 -16.76
N GLY A 16 7.43 -6.12 -16.38
CA GLY A 16 8.22 -7.30 -16.01
C GLY A 16 8.89 -7.23 -14.63
N TYR A 17 8.42 -6.36 -13.71
CA TYR A 17 8.91 -6.35 -12.34
C TYR A 17 8.42 -7.59 -11.58
N GLU A 18 9.37 -8.35 -11.02
CA GLU A 18 9.08 -9.46 -10.11
C GLU A 18 9.16 -8.98 -8.66
N ASN A 19 8.03 -9.10 -7.96
CA ASN A 19 7.94 -8.81 -6.53
C ASN A 19 8.88 -9.73 -5.73
N LYS A 20 9.62 -9.17 -4.78
CA LYS A 20 10.63 -9.90 -3.99
C LYS A 20 10.11 -10.46 -2.67
N GLY A 21 8.97 -9.94 -2.22
CA GLY A 21 8.28 -10.33 -1.00
C GLY A 21 7.23 -11.42 -1.24
N SER A 22 6.50 -11.73 -0.18
CA SER A 22 5.43 -12.72 -0.17
C SER A 22 4.15 -12.15 0.42
N TRP A 23 3.01 -12.70 0.00
CA TRP A 23 1.72 -12.36 0.59
C TRP A 23 1.45 -13.25 1.79
N GLY A 24 0.97 -12.64 2.87
CA GLY A 24 0.50 -13.32 4.07
C GLY A 24 -0.64 -12.56 4.70
N GLU A 25 -0.94 -12.90 5.95
CA GLU A 25 -1.96 -12.23 6.76
C GLU A 25 -1.34 -11.70 8.04
N VAL A 26 -1.61 -10.45 8.39
CA VAL A 26 -1.18 -9.82 9.65
C VAL A 26 -2.38 -9.04 10.20
N ALA A 27 -2.77 -9.30 11.45
CA ALA A 27 -3.93 -8.67 12.10
C ALA A 27 -5.24 -8.81 11.31
N GLY A 28 -5.44 -9.96 10.67
CA GLY A 28 -6.61 -10.21 9.81
C GLY A 28 -6.60 -9.42 8.50
N LEU A 29 -5.50 -8.74 8.16
CA LEU A 29 -5.33 -8.00 6.92
C LEU A 29 -4.38 -8.75 5.99
N LYS A 30 -4.78 -8.89 4.73
CA LYS A 30 -3.90 -9.38 3.68
C LYS A 30 -2.73 -8.41 3.54
N THR A 31 -1.51 -8.91 3.74
CA THR A 31 -0.32 -8.08 3.87
C THR A 31 0.77 -8.60 2.95
N TYR A 32 1.34 -7.73 2.13
CA TYR A 32 2.58 -8.02 1.42
C TYR A 32 3.77 -7.77 2.35
N ILE A 33 4.65 -8.75 2.45
CA ILE A 33 5.76 -8.79 3.41
C ILE A 33 7.04 -8.91 2.60
N THR A 34 7.95 -7.94 2.73
CA THR A 34 9.23 -7.94 2.02
C THR A 34 10.37 -7.56 2.95
N GLY A 35 11.56 -8.07 2.64
CA GLY A 35 12.76 -7.90 3.46
C GLY A 35 13.11 -9.10 4.35
N PRO A 36 14.26 -9.02 5.03
CA PRO A 36 14.75 -10.13 5.84
C PRO A 36 13.91 -10.28 7.12
N PRO A 37 13.51 -11.51 7.49
CA PRO A 37 12.75 -11.76 8.72
C PRO A 37 13.56 -11.48 9.99
N THR A 38 14.88 -11.37 9.87
CA THR A 38 15.83 -11.04 10.94
C THR A 38 16.18 -9.55 11.01
N ALA A 39 15.48 -8.69 10.27
CA ALA A 39 15.70 -7.25 10.32
C ALA A 39 15.45 -6.70 11.75
N THR A 40 16.27 -5.73 12.16
CA THR A 40 16.08 -5.01 13.45
C THR A 40 15.10 -3.84 13.33
N LYS A 41 14.69 -3.50 12.10
CA LYS A 41 13.76 -2.40 11.81
C LYS A 41 12.61 -2.92 10.97
N ALA A 42 11.40 -2.47 11.29
CA ALA A 42 10.22 -2.71 10.47
C ALA A 42 9.52 -1.41 10.08
N LEU A 43 8.95 -1.37 8.88
CA LEU A 43 8.15 -0.29 8.35
C LEU A 43 6.77 -0.82 7.96
N VAL A 44 5.72 -0.14 8.39
CA VAL A 44 4.36 -0.38 7.92
C VAL A 44 4.01 0.66 6.88
N ALA A 45 3.72 0.18 5.67
CA ALA A 45 3.35 0.97 4.52
C ALA A 45 1.83 1.17 4.53
N LEU A 46 1.37 2.40 4.77
CA LEU A 46 -0.03 2.78 4.64
C LEU A 46 -0.33 3.12 3.19
N TYR A 47 -0.92 2.16 2.49
CA TYR A 47 -1.34 2.27 1.10
C TYR A 47 -2.62 1.47 0.90
N VAL A 48 -3.30 1.70 -0.22
CA VAL A 48 -4.31 0.77 -0.73
C VAL A 48 -3.57 -0.24 -1.62
N PRO A 49 -3.33 -1.48 -1.14
CA PRO A 49 -2.60 -2.45 -1.94
C PRO A 49 -3.44 -2.98 -3.10
N PRO A 50 -2.80 -3.57 -4.12
CA PRO A 50 -3.48 -4.24 -5.21
C PRO A 50 -4.30 -5.42 -4.68
N THR A 51 -5.61 -5.41 -4.92
CA THR A 51 -6.42 -6.62 -4.79
C THR A 51 -6.08 -7.58 -5.91
N SER A 52 -5.39 -8.67 -5.57
CA SER A 52 -5.24 -9.79 -6.48
C SER A 52 -6.59 -10.50 -6.63
N HIS A 53 -7.36 -10.14 -7.65
CA HIS A 53 -8.17 -11.06 -8.44
C HIS A 53 -8.28 -10.44 -9.84
N SER A 54 -7.52 -11.01 -10.79
CA SER A 54 -7.78 -10.96 -12.23
C SER A 54 -8.29 -9.62 -12.79
N MET A 55 -7.38 -8.71 -13.14
CA MET A 55 -7.68 -7.61 -14.06
C MET A 55 -6.90 -7.87 -15.37
N PRO A 56 -7.56 -7.91 -16.54
CA PRO A 56 -6.85 -8.05 -17.80
C PRO A 56 -6.05 -6.78 -18.08
N VAL A 57 -4.76 -6.98 -18.36
CA VAL A 57 -3.79 -5.94 -18.74
C VAL A 57 -4.08 -5.53 -20.18
N SER A 58 -5.03 -4.61 -20.38
CA SER A 58 -5.26 -3.96 -21.66
C SER A 58 -6.00 -2.65 -21.48
N LEU A 59 -5.34 -1.66 -20.89
CA LEU A 59 -5.54 -0.26 -21.26
C LEU A 59 -4.40 0.58 -20.68
N SER A 60 -3.68 1.19 -21.61
CA SER A 60 -2.51 2.03 -21.43
C SER A 60 -2.90 3.41 -20.90
N SER A 61 -2.33 3.77 -19.74
CA SER A 61 -2.10 5.13 -19.20
C SER A 61 -3.26 5.84 -18.44
N PRO A 62 -3.01 6.68 -17.40
CA PRO A 62 -1.83 6.87 -16.54
C PRO A 62 -2.12 6.84 -15.01
N LEU A 63 -1.13 6.44 -14.22
CA LEU A 63 -0.73 6.98 -12.90
C LEU A 63 -1.79 7.80 -12.12
N LEU A 64 -2.68 7.15 -11.36
CA LEU A 64 -3.42 7.82 -10.27
C LEU A 64 -3.18 7.12 -8.93
N TYR A 65 -2.46 7.84 -8.08
CA TYR A 65 -2.10 7.46 -6.74
C TYR A 65 -3.34 7.51 -5.83
N ASP A 66 -3.40 6.56 -4.89
CA ASP A 66 -3.86 6.77 -3.51
C ASP A 66 -5.21 6.20 -3.06
N VAL A 67 -6.15 5.87 -3.95
CA VAL A 67 -7.42 5.26 -3.48
C VAL A 67 -8.11 4.34 -4.49
N PHE A 68 -7.56 4.27 -5.71
CA PHE A 68 -8.14 3.55 -6.85
C PHE A 68 -7.53 2.15 -7.10
N GLY A 69 -6.50 1.75 -6.34
CA GLY A 69 -5.75 0.51 -6.57
C GLY A 69 -5.12 0.43 -7.98
N PRO A 70 -4.64 -0.75 -8.39
CA PRO A 70 -3.28 -1.25 -8.23
C PRO A 70 -2.16 -0.41 -8.91
N ALA A 71 -1.08 -0.13 -8.19
CA ALA A 71 0.17 0.39 -8.74
C ALA A 71 1.31 -0.60 -8.41
N PRO A 72 1.85 -1.39 -9.37
CA PRO A 72 3.06 -2.21 -9.18
C PRO A 72 4.22 -1.43 -8.54
N GLN A 73 4.23 -0.12 -8.76
CA GLN A 73 5.15 0.85 -8.19
C GLN A 73 5.16 0.84 -6.65
N THR A 74 4.04 0.55 -5.98
CA THR A 74 3.97 0.50 -4.51
C THR A 74 4.72 -0.70 -3.96
N LEU A 75 4.55 -1.88 -4.55
CA LEU A 75 5.27 -3.10 -4.15
C LEU A 75 6.76 -2.99 -4.51
N GLN A 76 7.06 -2.48 -5.70
CA GLN A 76 8.44 -2.16 -6.10
C GLN A 76 9.08 -1.15 -5.14
N GLY A 77 8.33 -0.13 -4.70
CA GLY A 77 8.78 0.85 -3.72
C GLY A 77 9.06 0.22 -2.35
N ALA A 78 8.19 -0.67 -1.88
CA ALA A 78 8.39 -1.41 -0.64
C ALA A 78 9.64 -2.31 -0.70
N ASP A 79 9.84 -3.02 -1.81
CA ASP A 79 11.02 -3.86 -2.04
C ASP A 79 12.31 -3.02 -2.10
N ALA A 80 12.27 -1.86 -2.77
CA ALA A 80 13.39 -0.94 -2.84
C ALA A 80 13.72 -0.34 -1.47
N LEU A 81 12.69 0.02 -0.69
CA LEU A 81 12.85 0.57 0.66
C LEU A 81 13.43 -0.45 1.63
N SER A 82 12.94 -1.69 1.55
CA SER A 82 13.47 -2.81 2.32
C SER A 82 14.95 -3.04 2.02
N ALA A 83 15.32 -3.07 0.73
CA ALA A 83 16.70 -3.25 0.30
C ALA A 83 17.61 -2.09 0.74
N ALA A 84 17.13 -0.84 0.65
CA ALA A 84 17.91 0.35 1.00
C ALA A 84 18.15 0.48 2.52
N LEU A 85 17.17 0.09 3.33
CA LEU A 85 17.22 0.27 4.79
C LEU A 85 17.57 -1.01 5.56
N ASN A 86 17.69 -2.15 4.86
CA ASN A 86 17.77 -3.48 5.46
C ASN A 86 16.66 -3.69 6.51
N ALA A 87 15.43 -3.35 6.12
CA ALA A 87 14.26 -3.34 7.00
C ALA A 87 13.19 -4.31 6.50
N LEU A 88 12.42 -4.85 7.43
CA LEU A 88 11.18 -5.54 7.12
C LEU A 88 10.13 -4.50 6.70
N VAL A 89 9.46 -4.69 5.57
CA VAL A 89 8.40 -3.79 5.11
C VAL A 89 7.09 -4.57 4.98
N LEU A 90 6.05 -4.08 5.66
CA LEU A 90 4.71 -4.64 5.66
C LEU A 90 3.78 -3.70 4.89
N VAL A 91 3.05 -4.21 3.90
CA VAL A 91 2.05 -3.45 3.14
C VAL A 91 0.67 -4.10 3.34
N PRO A 92 -0.01 -3.79 4.45
CA PRO A 92 -1.33 -4.35 4.77
C PRO A 92 -2.46 -3.71 3.94
N ASP A 93 -3.48 -4.51 3.63
CA ASP A 93 -4.71 -4.08 2.96
C ASP A 93 -5.73 -3.53 3.96
N PHE A 94 -5.58 -2.25 4.29
CA PHE A 94 -6.50 -1.54 5.19
C PHE A 94 -7.94 -1.48 4.66
N PHE A 95 -8.14 -1.59 3.35
CA PHE A 95 -9.45 -1.52 2.73
C PHE A 95 -10.11 -2.89 2.57
N LYS A 96 -9.42 -3.99 2.94
CA LYS A 96 -9.92 -5.37 2.82
C LYS A 96 -10.44 -5.67 1.42
N GLY A 97 -9.78 -5.09 0.44
CA GLY A 97 -10.06 -5.20 -0.97
C GLY A 97 -11.20 -4.35 -1.52
N VAL A 98 -11.78 -3.46 -0.72
CA VAL A 98 -12.66 -2.41 -1.24
C VAL A 98 -11.79 -1.36 -1.93
N LYS A 99 -12.07 -1.08 -3.20
CA LYS A 99 -11.35 -0.05 -3.97
C LYS A 99 -12.32 0.99 -4.49
N MET A 100 -11.82 2.19 -4.75
CA MET A 100 -12.59 3.17 -5.50
C MET A 100 -12.60 2.77 -6.98
N GLU A 101 -13.79 2.70 -7.58
CA GLU A 101 -13.93 2.38 -9.00
C GLU A 101 -13.87 3.66 -9.86
N PHE A 102 -13.14 3.58 -10.98
CA PHE A 102 -12.99 4.72 -11.91
C PHE A 102 -14.34 5.14 -12.51
N SER A 103 -15.25 4.19 -12.72
CA SER A 103 -16.60 4.43 -13.24
C SER A 103 -17.40 5.42 -12.39
N TRP A 104 -17.04 5.63 -11.12
CA TRP A 104 -17.67 6.59 -10.22
C TRP A 104 -17.33 8.08 -10.51
N TYR A 105 -16.53 8.34 -11.54
CA TYR A 105 -16.16 9.69 -11.99
C TYR A 105 -16.55 9.96 -13.44
N ALA A 106 -17.34 9.08 -14.05
CA ALA A 106 -17.97 9.35 -15.34
C ALA A 106 -19.03 10.47 -15.21
N ASP A 107 -19.30 11.17 -16.32
CA ASP A 107 -20.26 12.29 -16.34
C ASP A 107 -21.72 11.82 -16.15
N ASP A 108 -22.02 10.55 -16.42
CA ASP A 108 -23.35 9.93 -16.44
C ASP A 108 -23.55 8.88 -15.33
N LEU A 109 -23.30 9.26 -14.08
CA LEU A 109 -23.43 8.36 -12.93
C LEU A 109 -24.88 7.99 -12.60
N SER A 110 -25.14 6.69 -12.46
CA SER A 110 -26.36 6.19 -11.81
C SER A 110 -26.42 6.65 -10.34
N GLU A 111 -27.63 6.78 -9.80
CA GLU A 111 -27.84 7.13 -8.38
C GLU A 111 -27.18 6.10 -7.44
N GLU A 112 -27.16 4.82 -7.84
CA GLU A 112 -26.42 3.76 -7.14
C GLU A 112 -24.91 4.02 -7.11
N SER A 113 -24.32 4.40 -8.25
CA SER A 113 -22.88 4.71 -8.32
C SER A 113 -22.52 5.94 -7.49
N LYS A 114 -23.41 6.94 -7.41
CA LYS A 114 -23.25 8.10 -6.52
C LYS A 114 -23.28 7.70 -5.06
N ALA A 115 -24.23 6.84 -4.66
CA ALA A 115 -24.33 6.35 -3.29
C ALA A 115 -23.10 5.51 -2.89
N LEU A 116 -22.60 4.65 -3.77
CA LEU A 116 -21.38 3.87 -3.56
C LEU A 116 -20.14 4.77 -3.41
N LYS A 117 -20.00 5.79 -4.28
CA LYS A 117 -18.94 6.78 -4.19
C LYS A 117 -18.98 7.54 -2.87
N GLU A 118 -20.17 7.98 -2.44
CA GLU A 118 -20.34 8.72 -1.19
C GLU A 118 -20.04 7.84 0.03
N ALA A 119 -20.51 6.59 0.02
CA ALA A 119 -20.22 5.61 1.07
C ALA A 119 -18.72 5.32 1.18
N PHE A 120 -18.05 5.07 0.05
CA PHE A 120 -16.60 4.86 0.02
C PHE A 120 -15.85 6.11 0.47
N SER A 121 -16.27 7.30 0.04
CA SER A 121 -15.62 8.56 0.45
C SER A 121 -15.77 8.79 1.95
N LYS A 122 -16.95 8.55 2.53
CA LYS A 122 -17.16 8.64 3.98
C LYS A 122 -16.29 7.63 4.74
N PHE A 123 -16.21 6.41 4.26
CA PHE A 123 -15.36 5.37 4.83
C PHE A 123 -13.87 5.75 4.75
N ALA A 124 -13.38 6.13 3.56
CA ALA A 124 -11.97 6.46 3.34
C ALA A 124 -11.54 7.74 4.05
N LEU A 125 -12.44 8.70 4.27
CA LEU A 125 -12.12 9.96 4.96
C LEU A 125 -12.17 9.85 6.49
N ASP A 126 -12.63 8.73 7.04
CA ASP A 126 -12.55 8.44 8.47
C ASP A 126 -11.14 7.95 8.87
N PHE A 127 -10.14 8.80 8.68
CA PHE A 127 -8.74 8.49 9.01
C PHE A 127 -8.55 7.95 10.44
N PRO A 128 -9.20 8.51 11.49
CA PRO A 128 -9.09 7.97 12.85
C PRO A 128 -9.55 6.52 12.97
N GLY A 129 -10.48 6.07 12.13
CA GLY A 129 -10.97 4.69 12.08
C GLY A 129 -9.92 3.66 11.66
N PHE A 130 -8.86 4.07 10.95
CA PHE A 130 -7.80 3.18 10.48
C PHE A 130 -6.61 3.09 11.45
N VAL A 131 -6.48 4.03 12.38
CA VAL A 131 -5.41 4.05 13.39
C VAL A 131 -5.41 2.79 14.28
N PRO A 132 -6.57 2.26 14.75
CA PRO A 132 -6.60 0.99 15.46
C PRO A 132 -6.04 -0.17 14.64
N ALA A 133 -6.43 -0.29 13.37
CA ALA A 133 -5.94 -1.35 12.49
C ALA A 133 -4.41 -1.27 12.31
N LEU A 134 -3.85 -0.05 12.17
CA LEU A 134 -2.40 0.14 12.13
C LEU A 134 -1.73 -0.33 13.43
N LYS A 135 -2.32 0.00 14.58
CA LYS A 135 -1.80 -0.43 15.89
C LYS A 135 -1.86 -1.95 16.04
N ASP A 136 -2.91 -2.60 15.56
CA ASP A 136 -3.05 -4.05 15.60
C ASP A 136 -2.01 -4.75 14.73
N VAL A 137 -1.75 -4.22 13.51
CA VAL A 137 -0.67 -4.71 12.64
C VAL A 137 0.69 -4.61 13.33
N VAL A 138 0.98 -3.48 13.99
CA VAL A 138 2.23 -3.29 14.74
C VAL A 138 2.31 -4.22 15.96
N ALA A 139 1.20 -4.40 16.69
CA ALA A 139 1.15 -5.25 17.88
C ALA A 139 1.38 -6.73 17.52
N GLU A 140 0.70 -7.23 16.49
CA GLU A 140 0.90 -8.58 15.99
C GLU A 140 2.29 -8.75 15.38
N GLY A 141 2.76 -7.74 14.65
CA GLY A 141 4.10 -7.71 14.10
C GLY A 141 5.19 -7.83 15.15
N LYS A 142 5.06 -7.12 16.28
CA LYS A 142 5.99 -7.25 17.43
C LYS A 142 6.01 -8.66 18.02
N GLY A 143 4.89 -9.38 17.98
CA GLY A 143 4.82 -10.77 18.42
C GLY A 143 5.46 -11.76 17.44
N ARG A 144 5.31 -11.52 16.14
CA ARG A 144 5.84 -12.39 15.07
C ARG A 144 7.32 -12.19 14.78
N TRP A 145 7.78 -10.93 14.78
CA TRP A 145 9.15 -10.55 14.48
C TRP A 145 9.83 -9.97 15.72
N VAL A 146 10.11 -10.84 16.69
CA VAL A 146 10.70 -10.48 18.00
C VAL A 146 12.09 -9.83 17.90
N GLY A 147 12.78 -9.98 16.77
CA GLY A 147 14.07 -9.34 16.50
C GLY A 147 13.96 -7.87 16.08
N VAL A 148 12.76 -7.36 15.82
CA VAL A 148 12.56 -5.96 15.42
C VAL A 148 12.55 -5.05 16.65
N GLU A 149 13.53 -4.16 16.72
CA GLU A 149 13.73 -3.20 17.81
C GLU A 149 13.00 -1.88 17.55
N ALA A 150 12.86 -1.49 16.28
CA ALA A 150 12.26 -0.22 15.88
C ALA A 150 11.17 -0.41 14.82
N TRP A 151 10.04 0.26 15.04
CA TRP A 151 8.88 0.26 14.14
C TRP A 151 8.62 1.67 13.64
N GLY A 152 8.47 1.81 12.33
CA GLY A 152 8.04 3.04 11.68
C GLY A 152 6.84 2.81 10.78
N ALA A 153 6.21 3.89 10.36
CA ALA A 153 5.14 3.87 9.37
C ALA A 153 5.42 4.92 8.30
N TYR A 154 5.03 4.64 7.07
CA TYR A 154 5.09 5.59 5.97
C TYR A 154 3.90 5.38 5.04
N GLY A 155 3.42 6.46 4.42
CA GLY A 155 2.35 6.40 3.45
C GLY A 155 2.44 7.55 2.47
N LEU A 156 1.89 7.36 1.27
CA LEU A 156 1.69 8.45 0.32
C LEU A 156 0.23 8.89 0.40
N CYS A 157 0.03 10.20 0.30
CA CYS A 157 -1.28 10.86 0.23
C CYS A 157 -2.26 10.42 1.34
N TRP A 158 -3.25 9.55 1.12
CA TRP A 158 -4.21 9.00 2.08
C TRP A 158 -3.47 8.31 3.21
N GLY A 159 -2.47 7.50 2.88
CA GLY A 159 -1.65 6.83 3.88
C GLY A 159 -0.77 7.76 4.70
N GLY A 160 -0.51 8.99 4.21
CA GLY A 160 0.16 10.03 4.99
C GLY A 160 -0.79 10.83 5.89
N LYS A 161 -2.11 10.71 5.69
CA LYS A 161 -3.15 11.37 6.51
C LYS A 161 -3.61 10.49 7.68
N VAL A 162 -3.51 9.16 7.53
CA VAL A 162 -3.74 8.16 8.59
C VAL A 162 -2.57 8.17 9.57
#